data_AF-A0A1V6F560-F1
#
_entry.id   AF-A0A1V6F560-F1
#
_cell.length_a   1.000
_cell.length_b   1.000
_cell.length_c   1.000
_cell.angle_alpha   90.00
_cell.angle_beta   90.00
_cell.angle_gamma   90.00
#
_symmetry.space_group_name_H-M   'P 1'
#
loop_
_entity.id
_entity.type
_entity.pdbx_description
1 polymer ?
#
loop_
_entity_poly.entity_id
_entity_poly.type
_entity_poly.pdbx_seq_one_letter_code
_entity_poly.pdbx_strand_id
1 'polypeptide(L)' 'MKAEIKLTATQEAALERYCRMMHATRENVIQQALVCFLPNCTPSKSISLRDDSGFGIWRNKPVDALEYQRKLRSEWPE' A
#
# COMPACT_ATOMS: atom_id res chain seq x y z
N MET A 1 5.97 10.61 13.66
CA MET A 1 7.43 10.42 13.74
C MET A 1 8.08 11.29 12.68
N LYS A 2 9.16 12.01 13.00
CA LYS A 2 9.95 12.78 12.03
C LYS A 2 11.29 12.08 11.84
N ALA A 3 11.73 11.93 10.60
CA ALA A 3 13.03 11.37 10.26
C ALA A 3 13.83 12.43 9.50
N GLU A 4 15.06 12.68 9.94
CA GLU A 4 15.97 13.59 9.24
C GLU A 4 16.78 12.79 8.22
N ILE A 5 16.70 13.19 6.95
CA ILE A 5 17.40 12.53 5.85
C ILE A 5 18.47 13.48 5.34
N LYS A 6 19.75 13.07 5.43
CA LYS A 6 20.87 13.83 4.87
C LYS A 6 20.99 13.52 3.39
N LEU A 7 20.80 14.55 2.56
CA LEU A 7 20.99 14.48 1.11
C LEU A 7 22.22 15.31 0.72
N THR A 8 22.91 14.89 -0.33
CA THR A 8 23.95 15.74 -0.94
C THR A 8 23.30 16.81 -1.82
N ALA A 9 23.98 17.94 -2.03
CA ALA A 9 23.47 19.06 -2.83
C ALA A 9 23.06 18.65 -4.26
N THR A 10 23.74 17.67 -4.84
CA THR A 10 23.42 17.12 -6.16
C THR A 10 22.10 16.33 -6.16
N GLN A 11 21.84 15.57 -5.09
CA GLN A 11 20.60 14.81 -4.92
C GLN A 11 19.40 15.73 -4.67
N GLU A 12 19.60 16.81 -3.93
CA GLU A 12 18.55 17.80 -3.66
C GLU A 12 18.13 18.53 -4.94
N ALA A 13 19.09 18.95 -5.78
CA ALA A 13 18.81 19.55 -7.07
C ALA A 13 18.07 18.59 -8.03
N ALA A 14 18.46 17.30 -8.04
CA ALA A 14 17.78 16.28 -8.83
C ALA A 14 16.33 16.06 -8.35
N LEU A 15 16.12 16.05 -7.03
CA LEU A 15 14.81 15.85 -6.44
C LEU A 15 13.89 17.05 -6.70
N GLU A 16 14.38 18.29 -6.59
CA GLU A 16 13.59 19.48 -6.96
C GLU A 16 13.18 19.47 -8.43
N ARG A 17 14.11 19.12 -9.33
CA ARG A 17 13.81 19.02 -10.75
C ARG A 17 12.70 18.00 -11.01
N TYR A 18 12.75 16.86 -10.32
CA TYR A 18 11.72 15.83 -10.43
C TYR A 18 10.37 16.29 -9.86
N CYS A 19 10.36 16.95 -8.70
CA CYS A 19 9.14 17.50 -8.09
C CYS A 19 8.45 18.51 -9.03
N ARG A 20 9.22 19.38 -9.69
CA ARG A 20 8.69 20.34 -10.68
C ARG A 20 8.08 19.65 -11.90
N MET A 21 8.72 18.59 -12.39
CA MET A 21 8.26 17.85 -13.56
C MET A 21 6.95 17.10 -13.29
N MET A 22 6.83 16.51 -12.11
CA MET A 22 5.67 15.70 -11.72
C MET A 22 4.56 16.51 -11.04
N HIS A 23 4.74 17.83 -10.88
CA HIS A 23 3.84 18.72 -10.11
C HIS A 23 3.48 18.14 -8.73
N ALA A 24 4.44 17.52 -8.07
CA ALA A 24 4.24 16.81 -6.81
C ALA A 24 5.06 17.47 -5.69
N THR A 25 4.59 17.31 -4.45
CA THR A 25 5.33 17.76 -3.27
C THR A 25 6.52 16.84 -3.00
N ARG A 26 7.57 17.39 -2.41
CA ARG A 26 8.79 16.66 -2.02
C ARG A 26 8.49 15.43 -1.17
N GLU A 27 7.55 15.57 -0.23
CA GLU A 27 7.12 14.48 0.65
C GLU A 27 6.46 13.34 -0.13
N ASN A 28 5.57 13.66 -1.08
CA ASN A 28 4.89 12.67 -1.90
C ASN A 28 5.87 11.90 -2.80
N VAL A 29 6.84 12.61 -3.40
CA VAL A 29 7.91 11.99 -4.19
C VAL A 29 8.75 11.03 -3.33
N ILE A 30 9.11 11.43 -2.10
CA ILE A 30 9.86 10.56 -1.18
C ILE A 30 9.02 9.33 -0.79
N GLN A 31 7.72 9.51 -0.50
CA GLN A 31 6.83 8.39 -0.21
C GLN A 31 6.74 7.41 -1.38
N GLN A 32 6.55 7.89 -2.61
CA GLN A 32 6.54 7.06 -3.80
C GLN A 32 7.86 6.32 -4.00
N ALA A 33 8.99 7.01 -3.80
CA ALA A 33 10.30 6.38 -3.88
C ALA A 33 10.45 5.25 -2.85
N LEU A 34 10.00 5.46 -1.60
CA LEU A 34 10.02 4.42 -0.56
C LEU A 34 9.11 3.24 -0.91
N VAL A 35 7.91 3.50 -1.42
CA VAL A 35 6.97 2.46 -1.88
C VAL A 35 7.57 1.63 -3.01
N CYS A 36 8.31 2.24 -3.94
CA CYS A 36 8.98 1.52 -5.01
C CYS A 36 10.27 0.82 -4.56
N PHE A 37 10.98 1.37 -3.57
CA PHE A 37 12.30 0.88 -3.16
C PHE A 37 12.22 -0.26 -2.14
N LEU A 38 11.38 -0.13 -1.11
CA LEU A 38 11.30 -1.12 -0.02
C LEU A 38 10.95 -2.54 -0.49
N PRO A 39 10.00 -2.76 -1.43
CA PRO A 39 9.71 -4.11 -1.94
C PRO A 39 10.90 -4.75 -2.67
N ASN A 40 11.79 -3.94 -3.24
CA ASN A 40 12.96 -4.40 -3.98
C ASN A 40 14.18 -4.64 -3.09
N CYS A 41 14.20 -4.10 -1.86
CA CYS A 41 15.31 -4.26 -0.92
C CYS A 41 15.12 -5.41 0.07
N THR A 42 13.89 -5.83 0.31
CA THR A 42 13.65 -7.09 1.01
C THR A 42 13.69 -8.22 -0.01
N PRO A 43 14.44 -9.32 0.24
CA PRO A 43 14.23 -10.54 -0.55
C PRO A 43 12.75 -10.84 -0.44
N SER A 44 12.07 -10.78 -1.57
CA SER A 44 10.63 -10.95 -1.69
C SER A 44 10.23 -12.24 -0.98
N LYS A 45 9.81 -12.15 0.28
CA LYS A 45 8.64 -12.90 0.68
C LYS A 45 7.58 -12.29 -0.19
N SER A 46 7.38 -12.89 -1.36
CA SER A 46 6.24 -12.56 -2.19
C SER A 46 5.07 -12.70 -1.24
N ILE A 47 4.55 -11.58 -0.74
CA ILE A 47 3.19 -11.56 -0.23
C ILE A 47 2.39 -11.69 -1.51
N SER A 48 2.32 -12.95 -1.97
CA SER A 48 1.36 -13.33 -2.95
C SER A 48 0.02 -12.88 -2.40
N LEU A 49 -0.95 -12.53 -3.24
CA LEU A 49 -2.33 -12.29 -2.76
C LEU A 49 -2.91 -13.47 -1.95
N ARG A 50 -2.18 -14.60 -1.88
CA ARG A 50 -2.37 -15.76 -1.01
C ARG A 50 -1.98 -15.52 0.45
N ASP A 51 -0.99 -14.68 0.73
CA ASP A 51 -0.45 -14.39 2.07
C ASP A 51 -0.99 -13.09 2.67
N ASP A 52 -1.79 -12.35 1.91
CA ASP A 52 -2.48 -11.19 2.44
C ASP A 52 -3.56 -11.65 3.42
N SER A 53 -3.28 -11.47 4.70
CA SER A 53 -4.17 -11.88 5.80
C SER A 53 -5.59 -11.30 5.66
N GLY A 54 -5.78 -10.21 4.91
CA GLY A 54 -7.11 -9.68 4.59
C GLY A 54 -7.87 -10.48 3.53
N PHE A 55 -7.19 -11.06 2.54
CA PHE A 55 -7.82 -11.76 1.40
C PHE A 55 -7.87 -13.29 1.56
N GLY A 56 -7.00 -13.88 2.39
CA GLY A 56 -6.93 -15.32 2.60
C GLY A 56 -8.00 -15.91 3.55
N ILE A 57 -8.58 -15.10 4.44
CA ILE A 57 -9.52 -15.59 5.50
C ILE A 57 -10.78 -16.24 4.90
N TRP A 58 -11.23 -15.74 3.74
CA TRP A 58 -12.49 -16.17 3.12
C TRP A 58 -12.28 -17.27 2.07
N ARG A 59 -11.03 -17.49 1.61
CA ARG A 59 -10.73 -18.43 0.52
C ARG A 59 -11.02 -19.89 0.86
N ASN A 60 -10.86 -20.28 2.12
CA ASN A 60 -11.05 -21.66 2.58
C ASN A 60 -12.42 -21.89 3.23
N LYS A 61 -13.29 -20.87 3.25
CA LYS A 61 -14.66 -21.02 3.75
C LYS A 61 -15.59 -21.06 2.54
N PRO A 62 -16.26 -22.19 2.25
CA PRO A 62 -17.26 -22.27 1.19
C PRO A 62 -18.54 -21.57 1.67
N VAL A 63 -18.49 -20.25 1.82
CA VAL A 63 -19.65 -19.44 2.18
C VAL A 63 -20.19 -18.86 0.89
N ASP A 64 -21.41 -19.23 0.54
CA ASP A 64 -22.14 -18.53 -0.52
C ASP A 64 -22.35 -17.08 -0.06
N ALA A 65 -21.69 -16.15 -0.73
CA ALA A 65 -21.75 -14.74 -0.41
C ALA A 65 -23.19 -14.20 -0.44
N LEU A 66 -24.04 -14.78 -1.28
CA LEU A 66 -25.43 -14.36 -1.47
C LEU A 66 -26.32 -14.87 -0.33
N GLU A 67 -26.09 -16.10 0.15
CA GLU A 67 -26.73 -16.64 1.34
C GLU A 67 -26.34 -15.85 2.60
N TYR A 68 -25.05 -15.53 2.74
CA TYR A 68 -24.55 -14.75 3.86
C TYR A 68 -25.13 -13.32 3.90
N GLN A 69 -25.24 -12.66 2.74
CA GLN A 69 -25.91 -11.36 2.63
C GLN A 69 -27.38 -11.42 3.01
N ARG A 70 -28.11 -12.47 2.59
CA ARG A 70 -29.52 -12.67 2.97
C ARG A 70 -29.67 -12.87 4.47
N LYS A 71 -28.79 -13.66 5.08
CA LYS A 71 -28.76 -13.88 6.53
C LYS A 71 -28.53 -12.57 7.30
N LEU A 72 -27.51 -11.80 6.94
CA LEU A 72 -27.22 -10.50 7.57
C LEU A 72 -28.41 -9.53 7.47
N ARG A 73 -29.10 -9.50 6.32
CA ARG A 73 -30.31 -8.69 6.14
C ARG A 73 -31.47 -9.14 7.02
N SER A 74 -31.62 -10.44 7.25
CA SER A 74 -32.68 -10.97 8.12
C SER A 74 -32.42 -10.72 9.61
N GLU A 75 -31.19 -10.41 9.99
CA GLU A 75 -30.79 -10.13 11.38
C GLU A 75 -31.04 -8.67 11.80
N TRP A 76 -31.39 -7.78 10.87
CA TRP A 76 -31.81 -6.42 11.17
C TRP A 76 -33.34 -6.30 11.16
N PRO A 77 -33.99 -6.06 12.32
CA PRO A 77 -35.39 -5.66 12.34
C PRO A 77 -35.54 -4.26 11.72
N GLU A 78 -36.68 -4.02 11.07
CA GLU A 78 -37.05 -2.73 10.46
C GLU A 78 -37.00 -1.54 11.43
#